data_AF-A0A954KT77-F1
#
_entry.id   AF-A0A954KT77-F1
#
_cell.length_a   1.000
_cell.length_b   1.000
_cell.length_c   1.000
_cell.angle_alpha   90.00
_cell.angle_beta   90.00
_cell.angle_gamma   90.00
#
_symmetry.space_group_name_H-M   'P 1'
#
loop_
_entity.id
_entity.type
_entity.pdbx_description
1 polymer ?
#
loop_
_entity_poly.entity_id
_entity_poly.type
_entity_poly.pdbx_seq_one_letter_code
_entity_poly.pdbx_strand_id
1 'polypeptide(L)'
;LGYYRDMLPTRMKLLDKAIRLVAETEEEANYLFQNSQQAYQEFLKKGIEDNSAKRLSQARIFGGPPGQFGSAGYYYLVERSGEWDTREDLMETYLSFSRHVYTEGAWGEDAPDIYDRHIQGTEILLRSWSDRTRSPLSNKYDWYKGGSLSLAIKHLTGKEPEWFLSDVRDPDNASMVDAEAALRQDYRVRLFNRKWIEGMMKEGYAGADQISVHVSNTLGWKIMRENSVSEDIWEEIVDVYIRDKKNLHIREWFEAENPFAYQEMNEILLETVRKGYWQPGEETLREIAVEYARSVARHGEGGGLRGGGNVKLESFVEEILTGPGDPQLAELFAQYDEKSRETQEVDSSPANTLLTSAEIEAVPDSDMQTNEPIEQKENSTSEQTASQTEMVEGRELVPQDNETKNRENEKQVQEWLSVSALILFVALLLVLLGYLRHGKNHSK
;
A
#
# COMPACT_ATOMS: atom_id res chain seq x y z
N LEU A 1 -6.62 -12.56 -0.93
CA LEU A 1 -7.63 -13.61 -1.19
C LEU A 1 -7.52 -14.18 -2.61
N GLY A 2 -7.47 -13.38 -3.69
CA GLY A 2 -7.30 -13.91 -5.07
C GLY A 2 -6.12 -14.88 -5.23
N TYR A 3 -4.92 -14.49 -4.79
CA TYR A 3 -3.77 -15.40 -4.78
C TYR A 3 -3.97 -16.67 -3.95
N TYR A 4 -4.65 -16.58 -2.79
CA TYR A 4 -4.91 -17.74 -1.94
C TYR A 4 -5.89 -18.72 -2.60
N ARG A 5 -6.92 -18.18 -3.27
CA ARG A 5 -7.88 -18.94 -4.07
C ARG A 5 -7.20 -19.69 -5.21
N ASP A 6 -6.34 -18.99 -5.96
CA ASP A 6 -5.78 -19.54 -7.19
C ASP A 6 -4.60 -20.47 -6.92
N MET A 7 -3.79 -20.18 -5.89
CA MET A 7 -2.61 -20.98 -5.56
C MET A 7 -2.88 -22.10 -4.55
N LEU A 8 -3.87 -21.94 -3.66
CA LEU A 8 -4.17 -22.89 -2.58
C LEU A 8 -5.65 -23.35 -2.57
N PRO A 9 -6.28 -23.67 -3.72
CA PRO A 9 -7.69 -24.07 -3.77
C PRO A 9 -7.96 -25.34 -2.96
N THR A 10 -7.00 -26.26 -2.91
CA THR A 10 -7.10 -27.50 -2.11
C THR A 10 -7.13 -27.21 -0.60
N ARG A 11 -6.47 -26.14 -0.14
CA ARG A 11 -6.51 -25.71 1.26
C ARG A 11 -7.82 -25.02 1.60
N MET A 12 -8.38 -24.22 0.69
CA MET A 12 -9.72 -23.67 0.85
C MET A 12 -10.78 -24.76 0.93
N LYS A 13 -10.75 -25.76 0.03
CA LYS A 13 -11.67 -26.90 0.08
C LYS A 13 -11.55 -27.71 1.38
N LEU A 14 -10.33 -27.85 1.90
CA LEU A 14 -10.10 -28.51 3.18
C LEU A 14 -10.70 -27.72 4.36
N LEU A 15 -10.48 -26.41 4.37
CA LEU A 15 -11.05 -25.51 5.39
C LEU A 15 -12.58 -25.50 5.34
N ASP A 16 -13.16 -25.38 4.14
CA ASP A 16 -14.61 -25.45 3.92
C ASP A 16 -15.19 -26.77 4.47
N LYS A 17 -14.57 -27.90 4.14
CA LYS A 17 -15.00 -29.20 4.65
C LYS A 17 -14.97 -29.26 6.18
N ALA A 18 -13.90 -28.76 6.80
CA ALA A 18 -13.80 -28.72 8.25
C ALA A 18 -14.89 -27.83 8.88
N ILE A 19 -15.12 -26.65 8.31
CA ILE A 19 -16.17 -25.71 8.75
C ILE A 19 -17.54 -26.38 8.70
N ARG A 20 -17.91 -27.03 7.59
CA ARG A 20 -19.21 -27.70 7.46
C ARG A 20 -19.39 -28.86 8.44
N LEU A 21 -18.37 -29.70 8.61
CA LEU A 21 -18.42 -30.80 9.59
C LEU A 21 -18.67 -30.28 11.01
N VAL A 22 -17.99 -29.20 11.41
CA VAL A 22 -18.21 -28.58 12.72
C VAL A 22 -19.59 -27.90 12.79
N ALA A 23 -20.03 -27.24 11.72
CA ALA A 23 -21.33 -26.57 11.66
C ALA A 23 -22.54 -27.52 11.71
N GLU A 24 -22.35 -28.82 11.48
CA GLU A 24 -23.38 -29.87 11.60
C GLU A 24 -23.42 -30.55 12.97
N THR A 25 -22.43 -30.30 13.83
CA THR A 25 -22.28 -30.99 15.11
C THR A 25 -22.96 -30.20 16.24
N GLU A 26 -24.09 -30.70 16.75
CA GLU A 26 -24.84 -30.06 17.85
C GLU A 26 -24.14 -30.26 19.20
N GLU A 27 -23.49 -29.21 19.70
CA GLU A 27 -22.81 -29.17 21.00
C GLU A 27 -23.04 -27.81 21.66
N GLU A 28 -23.15 -27.77 22.99
CA GLU A 28 -23.42 -26.54 23.76
C GLU A 28 -22.35 -25.46 23.53
N ALA A 29 -21.08 -25.85 23.39
CA ALA A 29 -19.95 -24.96 23.18
C ALA A 29 -19.62 -24.71 21.70
N ASN A 30 -20.48 -25.12 20.76
CA ASN A 30 -20.24 -24.95 19.33
C ASN A 30 -20.97 -23.72 18.77
N TYR A 31 -20.32 -22.56 18.86
CA TYR A 31 -20.83 -21.32 18.32
C TYR A 31 -20.99 -21.34 16.78
N LEU A 32 -20.21 -22.17 16.07
CA LEU A 32 -20.35 -22.29 14.63
C LEU A 32 -21.68 -22.94 14.27
N PHE A 33 -22.04 -24.04 14.93
CA PHE A 33 -23.37 -24.68 14.79
C PHE A 33 -24.49 -23.69 15.13
N GLN A 34 -24.42 -23.03 16.29
CA GLN A 34 -25.45 -22.09 16.74
C GLN A 34 -25.66 -20.95 15.74
N ASN A 35 -24.58 -20.32 15.28
CA ASN A 35 -24.63 -19.23 14.31
C ASN A 35 -25.13 -19.71 12.93
N SER A 36 -24.74 -20.92 12.50
CA SER A 36 -25.26 -21.51 11.26
C SER A 36 -26.75 -21.80 11.35
N GLN A 37 -27.27 -22.29 12.47
CA GLN A 37 -28.71 -22.51 12.62
C GLN A 37 -29.50 -21.21 12.62
N GLN A 38 -28.99 -20.16 13.29
CA GLN A 38 -29.61 -18.84 13.23
C GLN A 38 -29.64 -18.29 11.79
N ALA A 39 -28.51 -18.32 11.09
CA ALA A 39 -28.42 -17.89 9.69
C ALA A 39 -29.36 -18.68 8.78
N TYR A 40 -29.45 -20.00 8.95
CA TYR A 40 -30.37 -20.85 8.19
C TYR A 40 -31.83 -20.42 8.36
N GLN A 41 -32.28 -20.20 9.61
CA GLN A 41 -33.65 -19.73 9.88
C GLN A 41 -33.92 -18.34 9.30
N GLU A 42 -32.93 -17.44 9.31
CA GLU A 42 -33.04 -16.12 8.70
C GLU A 42 -33.12 -16.21 7.16
N PHE A 43 -32.31 -17.09 6.55
CA PHE A 43 -32.30 -17.31 5.11
C PHE A 43 -33.61 -17.91 4.59
N LEU A 44 -34.20 -18.85 5.34
CA LEU A 44 -35.54 -19.37 5.04
C LEU A 44 -36.61 -18.26 5.10
N LYS A 45 -36.56 -17.38 6.11
CA LYS A 45 -37.48 -16.24 6.23
C LYS A 45 -37.33 -15.23 5.09
N LYS A 46 -36.12 -15.12 4.52
CA LYS A 46 -35.84 -14.31 3.32
C LYS A 46 -36.26 -15.01 2.01
N GLY A 47 -36.80 -16.23 2.07
CA GLY A 47 -37.28 -16.97 0.91
C GLY A 47 -36.19 -17.72 0.13
N ILE A 48 -35.00 -17.90 0.71
CA ILE A 48 -33.95 -18.72 0.13
C ILE A 48 -34.38 -20.19 0.19
N GLU A 49 -34.25 -20.91 -0.92
CA GLU A 49 -34.60 -22.32 -1.05
C GLU A 49 -33.84 -23.19 -0.03
N ASP A 50 -34.50 -24.20 0.53
CA ASP A 50 -34.04 -24.95 1.71
C ASP A 50 -32.59 -25.47 1.60
N ASN A 51 -32.26 -26.12 0.48
CA ASN A 51 -30.91 -26.64 0.25
C ASN A 51 -29.87 -25.52 0.16
N SER A 52 -30.21 -24.44 -0.53
CA SER A 52 -29.37 -23.26 -0.67
C SER A 52 -29.19 -22.54 0.67
N ALA A 53 -30.25 -22.38 1.45
CA ALA A 53 -30.23 -21.79 2.78
C ALA A 53 -29.33 -22.61 3.72
N LYS A 54 -29.47 -23.94 3.71
CA LYS A 54 -28.62 -24.83 4.51
C LYS A 54 -27.15 -24.68 4.12
N ARG A 55 -26.82 -24.75 2.83
CA ARG A 55 -25.45 -24.58 2.32
C ARG A 55 -24.85 -23.22 2.71
N LEU A 56 -25.56 -22.12 2.43
CA LEU A 56 -25.07 -20.76 2.67
C LEU A 56 -24.97 -20.41 4.16
N SER A 57 -25.81 -21.00 5.01
CA SER A 57 -25.75 -20.81 6.46
C SER A 57 -24.46 -21.35 7.10
N GLN A 58 -23.83 -22.34 6.46
CA GLN A 58 -22.58 -22.97 6.91
C GLN A 58 -21.33 -22.35 6.27
N ALA A 59 -21.49 -21.53 5.23
CA ALA A 59 -20.36 -20.94 4.51
C ALA A 59 -19.62 -19.88 5.35
N ARG A 60 -18.28 -19.92 5.35
CA ARG A 60 -17.41 -18.97 6.09
C ARG A 60 -16.22 -18.45 5.28
N ILE A 61 -16.09 -18.85 4.02
CA ILE A 61 -14.98 -18.43 3.16
C ILE A 61 -15.54 -17.53 2.06
N PHE A 62 -15.07 -16.28 2.05
CA PHE A 62 -15.55 -15.23 1.15
C PHE A 62 -14.39 -14.48 0.49
N GLY A 63 -14.66 -13.83 -0.64
CA GLY A 63 -13.67 -13.00 -1.33
C GLY A 63 -14.21 -12.38 -2.61
N GLY A 64 -13.28 -12.04 -3.51
CA GLY A 64 -13.60 -11.53 -4.85
C GLY A 64 -14.12 -12.62 -5.79
N PRO A 65 -14.75 -12.25 -6.91
CA PRO A 65 -15.21 -13.20 -7.93
C PRO A 65 -14.03 -13.95 -8.57
N PRO A 66 -14.26 -15.15 -9.12
CA PRO A 66 -13.27 -15.88 -9.92
C PRO A 66 -12.61 -14.99 -10.99
N GLY A 67 -11.30 -15.17 -11.20
CA GLY A 67 -10.54 -14.37 -12.17
C GLY A 67 -10.14 -12.96 -11.70
N GLN A 68 -10.72 -12.44 -10.60
CA GLN A 68 -10.35 -11.13 -10.06
C GLN A 68 -9.47 -11.24 -8.79
N PHE A 69 -8.46 -10.38 -8.68
CA PHE A 69 -7.51 -10.32 -7.55
C PHE A 69 -7.80 -9.17 -6.56
N GLY A 70 -8.58 -8.19 -7.02
CA GLY A 70 -9.09 -7.03 -6.30
C GLY A 70 -10.18 -6.37 -7.13
N SER A 71 -10.99 -5.50 -6.54
CA SER A 71 -11.81 -4.58 -7.34
C SER A 71 -10.87 -3.46 -7.79
N ALA A 72 -10.67 -3.33 -9.10
CA ALA A 72 -9.88 -2.23 -9.67
C ALA A 72 -10.44 -0.88 -9.21
N GLY A 73 -11.77 -0.78 -9.10
CA GLY A 73 -12.46 0.38 -8.52
C GLY A 73 -12.08 0.60 -7.05
N TYR A 74 -12.26 -0.40 -6.18
CA TYR A 74 -12.00 -0.22 -4.75
C TYR A 74 -10.52 -0.04 -4.39
N TYR A 75 -9.61 -0.64 -5.16
CA TYR A 75 -8.17 -0.64 -4.85
C TYR A 75 -7.57 0.76 -4.80
N TYR A 76 -8.00 1.65 -5.70
CA TYR A 76 -7.56 3.03 -5.74
C TYR A 76 -8.58 4.00 -5.13
N LEU A 77 -9.85 3.62 -4.98
CA LEU A 77 -10.92 4.52 -4.50
C LEU A 77 -10.57 5.25 -3.21
N VAL A 78 -9.96 4.55 -2.25
CA VAL A 78 -9.58 5.14 -0.95
C VAL A 78 -8.54 6.26 -1.13
N GLU A 79 -7.60 6.06 -2.05
CA GLU A 79 -6.56 7.04 -2.40
C GLU A 79 -7.13 8.15 -3.30
N ARG A 80 -8.10 7.85 -4.18
CA ARG A 80 -8.82 8.83 -5.01
C ARG A 80 -9.91 9.53 -4.21
N SER A 81 -9.49 10.25 -3.18
CA SER A 81 -10.36 10.80 -2.13
C SER A 81 -11.29 11.93 -2.58
N GLY A 82 -11.09 12.48 -3.78
CA GLY A 82 -12.05 13.35 -4.47
C GLY A 82 -13.31 12.62 -4.98
N GLU A 83 -13.26 11.30 -5.17
CA GLU A 83 -14.33 10.48 -5.77
C GLU A 83 -15.35 9.94 -4.76
N TRP A 84 -15.14 10.18 -3.46
CA TRP A 84 -16.07 9.81 -2.40
C TRP A 84 -16.17 10.92 -1.36
N ASP A 85 -17.26 10.97 -0.62
CA ASP A 85 -17.48 11.99 0.41
C ASP A 85 -17.48 11.37 1.81
N THR A 86 -18.05 10.16 1.94
CA THR A 86 -18.26 9.49 3.21
C THR A 86 -17.60 8.10 3.25
N ARG A 87 -17.38 7.56 4.45
CA ARG A 87 -16.84 6.19 4.60
C ARG A 87 -17.84 5.15 4.08
N GLU A 88 -19.13 5.48 4.07
CA GLU A 88 -20.22 4.66 3.55
C GLU A 88 -20.06 4.40 2.04
N ASP A 89 -19.66 5.41 1.26
CA ASP A 89 -19.39 5.27 -0.19
C ASP A 89 -18.32 4.19 -0.47
N LEU A 90 -17.32 4.10 0.42
CA LEU A 90 -16.27 3.09 0.36
C LEU A 90 -16.82 1.68 0.69
N MET A 91 -17.75 1.58 1.65
CA MET A 91 -18.26 0.30 2.12
C MET A 91 -19.15 -0.40 1.11
N GLU A 92 -20.00 0.35 0.40
CA GLU A 92 -20.82 -0.22 -0.68
C GLU A 92 -19.95 -0.90 -1.75
N THR A 93 -18.90 -0.19 -2.18
CA THR A 93 -17.93 -0.71 -3.16
C THR A 93 -17.17 -1.93 -2.61
N TYR A 94 -16.72 -1.89 -1.36
CA TYR A 94 -16.01 -3.02 -0.73
C TYR A 94 -16.88 -4.28 -0.60
N LEU A 95 -18.11 -4.13 -0.10
CA LEU A 95 -19.05 -5.22 0.14
C LEU A 95 -19.45 -5.89 -1.17
N SER A 96 -19.69 -5.11 -2.23
CA SER A 96 -20.02 -5.65 -3.56
C SER A 96 -18.93 -6.59 -4.11
N PHE A 97 -17.65 -6.30 -3.82
CA PHE A 97 -16.55 -7.15 -4.25
C PHE A 97 -16.36 -8.37 -3.34
N SER A 98 -16.50 -8.20 -2.02
CA SER A 98 -16.08 -9.20 -1.03
C SER A 98 -17.12 -10.30 -0.75
N ARG A 99 -18.30 -10.21 -1.36
CA ARG A 99 -19.46 -11.07 -1.09
C ARG A 99 -19.54 -12.37 -1.91
N HIS A 100 -18.44 -12.79 -2.57
CA HIS A 100 -18.44 -14.06 -3.31
C HIS A 100 -18.08 -15.21 -2.38
N VAL A 101 -18.94 -16.24 -2.33
CA VAL A 101 -18.83 -17.37 -1.40
C VAL A 101 -18.01 -18.51 -2.00
N TYR A 102 -17.22 -19.18 -1.17
CA TYR A 102 -16.41 -20.34 -1.54
C TYR A 102 -16.69 -21.52 -0.60
N THR A 103 -17.69 -22.34 -0.94
CA THR A 103 -18.08 -23.55 -0.20
C THR A 103 -18.42 -24.70 -1.16
N GLU A 104 -18.50 -25.93 -0.67
CA GLU A 104 -18.96 -27.06 -1.49
C GLU A 104 -20.37 -26.79 -2.06
N GLY A 105 -20.50 -26.86 -3.38
CA GLY A 105 -21.75 -26.56 -4.09
C GLY A 105 -22.02 -25.09 -4.36
N ALA A 106 -21.10 -24.18 -4.00
CA ALA A 106 -21.12 -22.76 -4.42
C ALA A 106 -19.69 -22.17 -4.39
N TRP A 107 -19.06 -22.01 -5.57
CA TRP A 107 -17.62 -21.67 -5.66
C TRP A 107 -17.38 -20.40 -6.48
N GLY A 108 -17.33 -19.27 -5.78
CA GLY A 108 -17.23 -17.94 -6.37
C GLY A 108 -18.58 -17.35 -6.79
N GLU A 109 -19.68 -17.91 -6.28
CA GLU A 109 -21.03 -17.38 -6.52
C GLU A 109 -21.24 -16.09 -5.73
N ASP A 110 -21.94 -15.13 -6.34
CA ASP A 110 -22.34 -13.89 -5.68
C ASP A 110 -23.35 -14.20 -4.57
N ALA A 111 -23.07 -13.75 -3.34
CA ALA A 111 -23.89 -14.03 -2.17
C ALA A 111 -24.17 -12.75 -1.36
N PRO A 112 -24.89 -11.77 -1.95
CA PRO A 112 -25.36 -10.57 -1.24
C PRO A 112 -26.25 -10.97 -0.06
N ASP A 113 -26.29 -10.13 0.98
CA ASP A 113 -26.90 -10.39 2.30
C ASP A 113 -26.28 -11.53 3.13
N ILE A 114 -25.76 -12.57 2.49
CA ILE A 114 -25.14 -13.71 3.16
C ILE A 114 -23.82 -13.28 3.79
N TYR A 115 -22.99 -12.58 3.01
CA TYR A 115 -21.72 -12.05 3.50
C TYR A 115 -21.93 -11.10 4.68
N ASP A 116 -22.82 -10.12 4.52
CA ASP A 116 -23.18 -9.13 5.55
C ASP A 116 -23.61 -9.82 6.85
N ARG A 117 -24.51 -10.82 6.74
CA ARG A 117 -24.98 -11.59 7.90
C ARG A 117 -23.85 -12.33 8.62
N HIS A 118 -22.88 -12.87 7.89
CA HIS A 118 -21.78 -13.63 8.50
C HIS A 118 -20.73 -12.74 9.16
N ILE A 119 -20.51 -11.51 8.66
CA ILE A 119 -19.52 -10.61 9.26
C ILE A 119 -20.04 -9.82 10.47
N GLN A 120 -21.36 -9.66 10.63
CA GLN A 120 -21.97 -8.95 11.76
C GLN A 120 -21.65 -9.54 13.15
N GLY A 121 -21.30 -10.82 13.24
CA GLY A 121 -20.90 -11.47 14.51
C GLY A 121 -19.40 -11.37 14.83
N THR A 122 -18.64 -10.59 14.05
CA THR A 122 -17.18 -10.55 14.17
C THR A 122 -16.75 -9.60 15.29
N GLU A 123 -16.17 -10.15 16.35
CA GLU A 123 -15.62 -9.36 17.47
C GLU A 123 -14.12 -9.08 17.31
N ILE A 124 -13.41 -9.99 16.65
CA ILE A 124 -11.95 -9.95 16.50
C ILE A 124 -11.58 -10.14 15.03
N LEU A 125 -10.72 -9.26 14.54
CA LEU A 125 -9.95 -9.43 13.32
C LEU A 125 -8.58 -10.02 13.64
N LEU A 126 -8.19 -11.03 12.87
CA LEU A 126 -6.91 -11.68 13.01
C LEU A 126 -6.16 -11.71 11.67
N ARG A 127 -4.89 -11.31 11.71
CA ARG A 127 -3.99 -11.45 10.57
C ARG A 127 -2.66 -12.05 11.00
N SER A 128 -2.12 -13.00 10.25
CA SER A 128 -0.75 -13.47 10.46
C SER A 128 0.27 -12.42 9.99
N TRP A 129 1.29 -12.19 10.82
CA TRP A 129 2.42 -11.33 10.51
C TRP A 129 3.70 -12.15 10.58
N SER A 130 4.25 -12.51 9.42
CA SER A 130 5.45 -13.33 9.28
C SER A 130 6.62 -12.61 8.59
N ASP A 131 6.36 -11.47 7.96
CA ASP A 131 7.35 -10.66 7.24
C ASP A 131 8.08 -9.71 8.20
N ARG A 132 9.42 -9.76 8.21
CA ARG A 132 10.28 -8.87 9.03
C ARG A 132 10.56 -7.52 8.38
N THR A 133 10.43 -7.44 7.06
CA THR A 133 10.69 -6.22 6.28
C THR A 133 9.45 -5.35 6.14
N ARG A 134 8.27 -5.98 6.14
CA ARG A 134 6.98 -5.28 6.08
C ARG A 134 6.28 -5.26 7.42
N SER A 135 5.53 -4.19 7.64
CA SER A 135 4.81 -3.94 8.87
C SER A 135 3.44 -3.32 8.59
N PRO A 136 2.56 -3.18 9.60
CA PRO A 136 1.26 -2.57 9.45
C PRO A 136 1.27 -1.22 8.71
N LEU A 137 2.26 -0.36 8.98
CA LEU A 137 2.40 0.93 8.30
C LEU A 137 2.95 0.81 6.88
N SER A 138 3.95 -0.05 6.67
CA SER A 138 4.68 -0.11 5.40
C SER A 138 3.95 -0.93 4.32
N ASN A 139 2.89 -1.64 4.69
CA ASN A 139 2.16 -2.53 3.81
C ASN A 139 0.71 -2.09 3.66
N LYS A 140 0.39 -1.50 2.50
CA LYS A 140 -0.96 -1.00 2.24
C LYS A 140 -2.06 -2.05 2.33
N TYR A 141 -1.74 -3.33 2.10
CA TYR A 141 -2.71 -4.42 2.22
C TYR A 141 -3.23 -4.61 3.65
N ASP A 142 -2.56 -4.09 4.68
CA ASP A 142 -3.07 -4.07 6.04
C ASP A 142 -4.36 -3.25 6.14
N TRP A 143 -4.30 -1.93 5.93
CA TRP A 143 -5.50 -1.10 5.94
C TRP A 143 -6.47 -1.45 4.80
N TYR A 144 -5.98 -1.80 3.59
CA TYR A 144 -6.84 -2.06 2.43
C TYR A 144 -7.67 -3.36 2.53
N LYS A 145 -7.19 -4.39 3.23
CA LYS A 145 -7.97 -5.63 3.43
C LYS A 145 -8.53 -5.74 4.83
N GLY A 146 -7.66 -5.62 5.84
CA GLY A 146 -8.06 -5.74 7.24
C GLY A 146 -8.84 -4.51 7.69
N GLY A 147 -8.36 -3.32 7.35
CA GLY A 147 -9.07 -2.07 7.64
C GLY A 147 -10.43 -1.98 6.95
N SER A 148 -10.53 -2.32 5.67
CA SER A 148 -11.83 -2.33 4.97
C SER A 148 -12.82 -3.32 5.57
N LEU A 149 -12.37 -4.51 5.99
CA LEU A 149 -13.22 -5.45 6.73
C LEU A 149 -13.65 -4.87 8.08
N SER A 150 -12.74 -4.22 8.80
CA SER A 150 -13.04 -3.53 10.06
C SER A 150 -14.11 -2.47 9.88
N LEU A 151 -13.97 -1.63 8.85
CA LEU A 151 -14.92 -0.56 8.55
C LEU A 151 -16.27 -1.13 8.14
N ALA A 152 -16.31 -2.22 7.36
CA ALA A 152 -17.54 -2.90 6.97
C ALA A 152 -18.30 -3.48 8.18
N ILE A 153 -17.58 -4.12 9.11
CA ILE A 153 -18.17 -4.62 10.36
C ILE A 153 -18.71 -3.46 11.20
N LYS A 154 -17.95 -2.37 11.35
CA LYS A 154 -18.40 -1.17 12.08
C LYS A 154 -19.63 -0.55 11.42
N HIS A 155 -19.67 -0.48 10.10
CA HIS A 155 -20.82 0.04 9.34
C HIS A 155 -22.08 -0.79 9.59
N LEU A 156 -21.97 -2.13 9.58
CA LEU A 156 -23.12 -3.02 9.77
C LEU A 156 -23.58 -3.15 11.24
N THR A 157 -22.69 -2.97 12.21
CA THR A 157 -22.96 -3.28 13.62
C THR A 157 -22.91 -2.08 14.56
N GLY A 158 -22.34 -0.96 14.11
CA GLY A 158 -21.99 0.19 14.94
C GLY A 158 -20.78 -0.03 15.87
N LYS A 159 -20.19 -1.23 15.89
CA LYS A 159 -19.06 -1.59 16.77
C LYS A 159 -17.82 -1.94 15.95
N GLU A 160 -16.73 -1.25 16.23
CA GLU A 160 -15.43 -1.56 15.63
C GLU A 160 -14.85 -2.84 16.27
N PRO A 161 -14.42 -3.85 15.50
CA PRO A 161 -13.82 -5.06 16.05
C PRO A 161 -12.41 -4.79 16.59
N GLU A 162 -12.00 -5.56 17.59
CA GLU A 162 -10.60 -5.61 18.02
C GLU A 162 -9.75 -6.22 16.89
N TRP A 163 -8.51 -5.77 16.73
CA TRP A 163 -7.65 -6.28 15.66
C TRP A 163 -6.29 -6.68 16.19
N PHE A 164 -5.99 -7.97 16.07
CA PHE A 164 -4.70 -8.55 16.43
C PHE A 164 -3.92 -9.06 15.23
N LEU A 165 -2.61 -8.96 15.35
CA LEU A 165 -1.61 -9.59 14.51
C LEU A 165 -1.08 -10.83 15.23
N SER A 166 -1.19 -11.99 14.62
CA SER A 166 -0.45 -13.18 15.03
C SER A 166 0.98 -13.03 14.54
N ASP A 167 1.84 -12.46 15.40
CA ASP A 167 3.24 -12.21 15.12
C ASP A 167 4.02 -13.52 15.24
N VAL A 168 4.38 -14.06 14.09
CA VAL A 168 5.16 -15.29 13.91
C VAL A 168 6.49 -15.02 13.22
N ARG A 169 6.93 -13.75 13.21
CA ARG A 169 8.24 -13.36 12.67
C ARG A 169 9.38 -13.98 13.45
N ASP A 170 9.17 -14.27 14.72
CA ASP A 170 10.02 -15.14 15.52
C ASP A 170 9.20 -16.38 15.92
N PRO A 171 9.31 -17.50 15.18
CA PRO A 171 8.50 -18.70 15.42
C PRO A 171 8.68 -19.28 16.83
N ASP A 172 9.85 -19.08 17.45
CA ASP A 172 10.13 -19.57 18.80
C ASP A 172 9.50 -18.69 19.89
N ASN A 173 9.09 -17.46 19.52
CA ASN A 173 8.47 -16.47 20.41
C ASN A 173 7.19 -15.87 19.79
N ALA A 174 6.35 -16.71 19.20
CA ALA A 174 5.11 -16.27 18.57
C ALA A 174 4.17 -15.61 19.59
N SER A 175 3.55 -14.50 19.22
CA SER A 175 2.68 -13.72 20.12
C SER A 175 1.52 -13.07 19.37
N MET A 176 0.52 -12.63 20.15
CA MET A 176 -0.58 -11.81 19.65
C MET A 176 -0.27 -10.35 19.95
N VAL A 177 -0.25 -9.52 18.92
CA VAL A 177 0.08 -8.09 19.03
C VAL A 177 -1.13 -7.29 18.58
N ASP A 178 -1.56 -6.32 19.37
CA ASP A 178 -2.59 -5.36 18.97
C ASP A 178 -2.13 -4.58 17.73
N ALA A 179 -2.98 -4.50 16.70
CA ALA A 179 -2.62 -3.93 15.40
C ALA A 179 -2.28 -2.44 15.49
N GLU A 180 -2.99 -1.69 16.35
CA GLU A 180 -2.75 -0.25 16.55
C GLU A 180 -1.50 -0.01 17.41
N ALA A 181 -1.19 -0.91 18.36
CA ALA A 181 0.08 -0.90 19.07
C ALA A 181 1.27 -1.17 18.13
N ALA A 182 1.14 -2.12 17.19
CA ALA A 182 2.13 -2.38 16.17
C ALA A 182 2.30 -1.19 15.21
N LEU A 183 1.20 -0.57 14.78
CA LEU A 183 1.19 0.66 13.98
C LEU A 183 1.93 1.81 14.68
N ARG A 184 1.65 2.04 15.98
CA ARG A 184 2.35 3.07 16.77
C ARG A 184 3.85 2.81 16.90
N GLN A 185 4.24 1.55 17.04
CA GLN A 185 5.64 1.18 17.07
C GLN A 185 6.32 1.41 15.72
N ASP A 186 5.63 1.17 14.61
CA ASP A 186 6.15 1.37 13.27
C ASP A 186 6.55 2.82 12.99
N TYR A 187 5.73 3.79 13.40
CA TYR A 187 6.08 5.21 13.28
C TYR A 187 7.42 5.52 13.95
N ARG A 188 7.61 5.02 15.18
CA ARG A 188 8.82 5.25 15.99
C ARG A 188 10.08 4.64 15.39
N VAL A 189 9.96 3.50 14.70
CA VAL A 189 11.12 2.81 14.12
C VAL A 189 11.36 3.20 12.65
N ARG A 190 10.39 3.85 11.99
CA ARG A 190 10.45 4.32 10.59
C ARG A 190 10.30 5.84 10.49
N LEU A 191 9.08 6.34 10.24
CA LEU A 191 8.80 7.74 9.88
C LEU A 191 9.42 8.77 10.84
N PHE A 192 9.57 8.44 12.13
CA PHE A 192 10.14 9.36 13.13
C PHE A 192 11.58 9.03 13.52
N ASN A 193 12.15 7.96 12.95
CA ASN A 193 13.48 7.48 13.24
C ASN A 193 14.50 8.07 12.26
N ARG A 194 15.38 8.92 12.77
CA ARG A 194 16.48 9.52 12.01
C ARG A 194 17.28 8.49 11.18
N LYS A 195 17.60 7.32 11.73
CA LYS A 195 18.39 6.30 11.00
C LYS A 195 17.64 5.71 9.81
N TRP A 196 16.32 5.57 9.94
CA TRP A 196 15.50 5.08 8.84
C TRP A 196 15.38 6.16 7.76
N ILE A 197 15.14 7.41 8.15
CA ILE A 197 15.08 8.56 7.22
C ILE A 197 16.41 8.70 6.46
N GLU A 198 17.55 8.74 7.16
CA GLU A 198 18.88 8.78 6.52
C GLU A 198 19.15 7.55 5.63
N GLY A 199 18.54 6.41 5.94
CA GLY A 199 18.55 5.21 5.09
C GLY A 199 17.78 5.44 3.79
N MET A 200 16.54 5.93 3.88
CA MET A 200 15.74 6.28 2.70
C MET A 200 16.43 7.36 1.86
N MET A 201 17.05 8.37 2.50
CA MET A 201 17.76 9.43 1.79
C MET A 201 18.89 8.93 0.89
N LYS A 202 19.53 7.80 1.23
CA LYS A 202 20.57 7.17 0.39
C LYS A 202 20.01 6.49 -0.86
N GLU A 203 18.72 6.19 -0.87
CA GLU A 203 18.02 5.57 -2.01
C GLU A 203 17.42 6.62 -2.97
N GLY A 204 17.71 7.91 -2.75
CA GLY A 204 17.31 9.02 -3.63
C GLY A 204 15.80 9.04 -3.91
N TYR A 205 15.44 9.11 -5.20
CA TYR A 205 14.06 9.10 -5.68
C TYR A 205 13.18 8.02 -5.04
N ALA A 206 13.67 6.77 -4.95
CA ALA A 206 12.90 5.65 -4.41
C ALA A 206 12.69 5.77 -2.90
N GLY A 207 13.66 6.34 -2.18
CA GLY A 207 13.51 6.63 -0.76
C GLY A 207 12.47 7.71 -0.48
N ALA A 208 12.43 8.74 -1.33
CA ALA A 208 11.45 9.82 -1.25
C ALA A 208 10.02 9.29 -1.48
N ASP A 209 9.85 8.44 -2.49
CA ASP A 209 8.59 7.73 -2.76
C ASP A 209 8.16 6.89 -1.55
N GLN A 210 9.07 6.12 -0.95
CA GLN A 210 8.74 5.33 0.23
C GLN A 210 8.29 6.19 1.41
N ILE A 211 8.85 7.37 1.64
CA ILE A 211 8.36 8.28 2.69
C ILE A 211 6.92 8.71 2.40
N SER A 212 6.62 9.15 1.17
CA SER A 212 5.26 9.51 0.74
C SER A 212 4.28 8.35 0.95
N VAL A 213 4.65 7.13 0.53
CA VAL A 213 3.83 5.92 0.69
C VAL A 213 3.50 5.62 2.16
N HIS A 214 4.44 5.85 3.09
CA HIS A 214 4.16 5.63 4.52
C HIS A 214 3.20 6.70 5.08
N VAL A 215 3.30 7.96 4.64
CA VAL A 215 2.32 9.00 4.98
C VAL A 215 0.96 8.70 4.34
N SER A 216 0.93 8.22 3.11
CA SER A 216 -0.28 7.74 2.41
C SER A 216 -0.98 6.62 3.19
N ASN A 217 -0.22 5.63 3.65
CA ASN A 217 -0.76 4.53 4.45
C ASN A 217 -1.29 5.00 5.80
N THR A 218 -0.71 6.06 6.38
CA THR A 218 -1.21 6.68 7.62
C THR A 218 -2.66 7.16 7.45
N LEU A 219 -2.95 7.84 6.33
CA LEU A 219 -4.31 8.24 5.99
C LEU A 219 -5.22 7.03 5.73
N GLY A 220 -4.73 6.01 5.02
CA GLY A 220 -5.47 4.76 4.81
C GLY A 220 -5.92 4.09 6.12
N TRP A 221 -5.02 4.03 7.12
CA TRP A 221 -5.35 3.56 8.46
C TRP A 221 -6.43 4.42 9.13
N LYS A 222 -6.28 5.74 9.11
CA LYS A 222 -7.24 6.69 9.72
C LYS A 222 -8.64 6.64 9.07
N ILE A 223 -8.71 6.46 7.75
CA ILE A 223 -9.97 6.28 7.02
C ILE A 223 -10.65 5.00 7.46
N MET A 224 -9.92 3.88 7.48
CA MET A 224 -10.51 2.57 7.77
C MET A 224 -10.79 2.34 9.26
N ARG A 225 -10.02 2.99 10.13
CA ARG A 225 -10.12 2.88 11.59
C ARG A 225 -9.87 4.24 12.21
N GLU A 226 -10.95 4.87 12.63
CA GLU A 226 -10.99 6.26 13.07
C GLU A 226 -10.05 6.60 14.24
N ASN A 227 -9.87 5.64 15.15
CA ASN A 227 -9.04 5.82 16.35
C ASN A 227 -7.59 5.34 16.17
N SER A 228 -7.24 4.79 15.00
CA SER A 228 -5.92 4.17 14.77
C SER A 228 -4.77 5.17 14.66
N VAL A 229 -5.07 6.43 14.30
CA VAL A 229 -4.10 7.51 14.15
C VAL A 229 -4.58 8.73 14.93
N SER A 230 -3.77 9.15 15.90
CA SER A 230 -4.01 10.31 16.76
C SER A 230 -3.43 11.60 16.16
N GLU A 231 -3.95 12.75 16.61
CA GLU A 231 -3.56 14.08 16.10
C GLU A 231 -2.05 14.34 16.22
N ASP A 232 -1.39 13.83 17.28
CA ASP A 232 0.05 13.99 17.50
C ASP A 232 0.92 13.26 16.47
N ILE A 233 0.39 12.21 15.81
CA ILE A 233 1.10 11.54 14.73
C ILE A 233 1.20 12.46 13.51
N TRP A 234 0.13 13.16 13.17
CA TRP A 234 0.12 14.12 12.05
C TRP A 234 1.02 15.32 12.33
N GLU A 235 0.95 15.87 13.54
CA GLU A 235 1.86 16.94 13.97
C GLU A 235 3.33 16.48 13.94
N GLU A 236 3.65 15.26 14.37
CA GLU A 236 5.03 14.76 14.29
C GLU A 236 5.48 14.53 12.82
N ILE A 237 4.57 14.17 11.90
CA ILE A 237 4.89 14.12 10.46
C ILE A 237 5.29 15.51 9.95
N VAL A 238 4.51 16.56 10.26
CA VAL A 238 4.86 17.95 9.89
C VAL A 238 6.18 18.37 10.52
N ASP A 239 6.33 18.15 11.82
CA ASP A 239 7.55 18.47 12.57
C ASP A 239 8.79 17.84 11.92
N VAL A 240 8.72 16.55 11.57
CA VAL A 240 9.84 15.83 11.00
C VAL A 240 10.11 16.27 9.57
N TYR A 241 9.11 16.29 8.70
CA TYR A 241 9.31 16.37 7.26
C TYR A 241 9.15 17.77 6.65
N ILE A 242 8.40 18.66 7.30
CA ILE A 242 8.20 20.04 6.85
C ILE A 242 9.09 20.99 7.66
N ARG A 243 9.08 20.86 9.00
CA ARG A 243 9.88 21.72 9.90
C ARG A 243 11.30 21.22 10.11
N ASP A 244 11.68 20.12 9.46
CA ASP A 244 12.99 19.46 9.55
C ASP A 244 13.50 19.30 11.00
N LYS A 245 12.64 18.84 11.93
CA LYS A 245 12.99 18.63 13.35
C LYS A 245 14.21 17.74 13.57
N LYS A 246 14.57 16.92 12.57
CA LYS A 246 15.76 16.05 12.63
C LYS A 246 17.04 16.72 12.09
N ASN A 247 16.95 17.92 11.50
CA ASN A 247 18.05 18.66 10.87
C ASN A 247 18.76 17.81 9.81
N LEU A 248 17.99 17.36 8.82
CA LEU A 248 18.44 16.49 7.74
C LEU A 248 18.40 17.18 6.37
N HIS A 249 18.00 18.45 6.29
CA HIS A 249 17.81 19.16 5.02
C HIS A 249 16.78 18.43 4.13
N ILE A 250 15.69 17.99 4.76
CA ILE A 250 14.68 17.12 4.13
C ILE A 250 14.08 17.78 2.89
N ARG A 251 13.76 19.06 3.00
CA ARG A 251 13.17 19.81 1.89
C ARG A 251 14.12 19.89 0.70
N GLU A 252 15.38 20.29 0.92
CA GLU A 252 16.37 20.37 -0.15
C GLU A 252 16.64 19.00 -0.79
N TRP A 253 16.63 17.95 0.03
CA TRP A 253 16.76 16.57 -0.45
C TRP A 253 15.57 16.15 -1.32
N PHE A 254 14.32 16.41 -0.90
CA PHE A 254 13.15 16.15 -1.73
C PHE A 254 13.17 16.97 -3.02
N GLU A 255 13.49 18.27 -2.95
CA GLU A 255 13.62 19.16 -4.13
C GLU A 255 14.63 18.60 -5.16
N ALA A 256 15.72 17.99 -4.69
CA ALA A 256 16.76 17.42 -5.55
C ALA A 256 16.41 16.03 -6.09
N GLU A 257 15.83 15.15 -5.26
CA GLU A 257 15.67 13.74 -5.59
C GLU A 257 14.28 13.40 -6.16
N ASN A 258 13.21 13.94 -5.58
CA ASN A 258 11.84 13.70 -6.01
C ASN A 258 10.87 14.76 -5.45
N PRO A 259 10.70 15.91 -6.12
CA PRO A 259 9.80 16.97 -5.65
C PRO A 259 8.33 16.54 -5.67
N PHE A 260 7.96 15.57 -6.51
CA PHE A 260 6.58 15.07 -6.61
C PHE A 260 6.18 14.20 -5.42
N ALA A 261 7.11 13.42 -4.84
CA ALA A 261 6.85 12.72 -3.58
C ALA A 261 6.63 13.69 -2.41
N TYR A 262 7.30 14.85 -2.42
CA TYR A 262 7.05 15.91 -1.44
C TYR A 262 5.68 16.56 -1.66
N GLN A 263 5.29 16.80 -2.92
CA GLN A 263 3.94 17.28 -3.23
C GLN A 263 2.89 16.29 -2.73
N GLU A 264 3.01 15.01 -3.06
CA GLU A 264 2.06 13.98 -2.63
C GLU A 264 1.97 13.89 -1.10
N MET A 265 3.09 13.96 -0.38
CA MET A 265 3.09 14.01 1.08
C MET A 265 2.29 15.20 1.63
N ASN A 266 2.46 16.39 1.05
CA ASN A 266 1.71 17.57 1.47
C ASN A 266 0.23 17.49 1.05
N GLU A 267 -0.09 16.96 -0.13
CA GLU A 267 -1.46 16.68 -0.57
C GLU A 267 -2.16 15.75 0.42
N ILE A 268 -1.49 14.69 0.89
CA ILE A 268 -2.02 13.77 1.88
C ILE A 268 -2.39 14.51 3.17
N LEU A 269 -1.49 15.38 3.65
CA LEU A 269 -1.74 16.16 4.86
C LEU A 269 -2.92 17.12 4.67
N LEU A 270 -2.94 17.88 3.57
CA LEU A 270 -4.03 18.81 3.23
C LEU A 270 -5.37 18.11 3.08
N GLU A 271 -5.39 16.97 2.39
CA GLU A 271 -6.58 16.14 2.21
C GLU A 271 -7.06 15.53 3.52
N THR A 272 -6.14 15.14 4.40
CA THR A 272 -6.47 14.67 5.76
C THR A 272 -7.23 15.75 6.53
N VAL A 273 -6.80 17.01 6.42
CA VAL A 273 -7.49 18.16 7.04
C VAL A 273 -8.83 18.42 6.35
N ARG A 274 -8.85 18.51 5.03
CA ARG A 274 -10.07 18.80 4.24
C ARG A 274 -11.19 17.79 4.50
N LYS A 275 -10.82 16.51 4.66
CA LYS A 275 -11.75 15.41 4.97
C LYS A 275 -12.12 15.33 6.46
N GLY A 276 -11.55 16.18 7.31
CA GLY A 276 -11.86 16.24 8.75
C GLY A 276 -11.20 15.14 9.58
N TYR A 277 -10.18 14.46 9.06
CA TYR A 277 -9.47 13.39 9.77
C TYR A 277 -8.37 13.91 10.70
N TRP A 278 -8.00 15.18 10.59
CA TRP A 278 -7.02 15.87 11.42
C TRP A 278 -7.40 17.36 11.52
N GLN A 279 -7.23 17.97 12.68
CA GLN A 279 -7.53 19.39 12.92
C GLN A 279 -6.28 20.13 13.43
N PRO A 280 -5.35 20.50 12.53
CA PRO A 280 -4.17 21.28 12.90
C PRO A 280 -4.53 22.72 13.28
N GLY A 281 -3.58 23.39 13.93
CA GLY A 281 -3.62 24.84 14.06
C GLY A 281 -3.54 25.55 12.70
N GLU A 282 -4.08 26.77 12.61
CA GLU A 282 -4.09 27.56 11.36
C GLU A 282 -2.68 27.78 10.78
N GLU A 283 -1.68 27.95 11.65
CA GLU A 283 -0.28 28.10 11.25
C GLU A 283 0.25 26.82 10.60
N THR A 284 0.07 25.65 11.24
CA THR A 284 0.44 24.35 10.67
C THR A 284 -0.24 24.11 9.32
N LEU A 285 -1.54 24.40 9.21
CA LEU A 285 -2.27 24.25 7.95
C LEU A 285 -1.69 25.14 6.84
N ARG A 286 -1.40 26.40 7.16
CA ARG A 286 -0.78 27.35 6.23
C ARG A 286 0.62 26.90 5.82
N GLU A 287 1.44 26.40 6.74
CA GLU A 287 2.78 25.89 6.44
C GLU A 287 2.74 24.77 5.40
N ILE A 288 1.85 23.79 5.57
CA ILE A 288 1.68 22.67 4.63
C ILE A 288 1.25 23.19 3.25
N ALA A 289 0.26 24.08 3.19
CA ALA A 289 -0.24 24.65 1.93
C ALA A 289 0.84 25.45 1.20
N VAL A 290 1.64 26.23 1.93
CA VAL A 290 2.76 27.01 1.37
C VAL A 290 3.84 26.09 0.82
N GLU A 291 4.21 25.04 1.53
CA GLU A 291 5.23 24.09 1.07
C GLU A 291 4.78 23.29 -0.15
N TYR A 292 3.51 22.87 -0.19
CA TYR A 292 2.88 22.29 -1.37
C TYR A 292 2.96 23.25 -2.58
N ALA A 293 2.40 24.46 -2.43
CA ALA A 293 2.31 25.44 -3.50
C ALA A 293 3.68 25.85 -4.04
N ARG A 294 4.68 25.96 -3.15
CA ARG A 294 6.05 26.31 -3.52
C ARG A 294 6.72 25.20 -4.34
N SER A 295 6.43 23.93 -4.05
CA SER A 295 6.91 22.82 -4.86
C SER A 295 6.27 22.83 -6.24
N VAL A 296 4.94 23.00 -6.33
CA VAL A 296 4.21 23.06 -7.60
C VAL A 296 4.65 24.25 -8.47
N ALA A 297 4.78 25.44 -7.89
CA ALA A 297 5.26 26.63 -8.59
C ALA A 297 6.66 26.46 -9.21
N ARG A 298 7.49 25.56 -8.65
CA ARG A 298 8.84 25.27 -9.15
C ARG A 298 8.90 24.12 -10.13
N HIS A 299 8.12 23.07 -9.89
CA HIS A 299 8.29 21.77 -10.56
C HIS A 299 7.10 21.36 -11.43
N GLY A 300 6.01 22.12 -11.41
CA GLY A 300 4.71 21.68 -11.95
C GLY A 300 3.97 20.79 -10.95
N GLU A 301 2.70 20.54 -11.23
CA GLU A 301 1.81 19.75 -10.37
C GLU A 301 2.02 18.24 -10.58
N GLY A 302 1.95 17.47 -9.50
CA GLY A 302 1.96 16.01 -9.57
C GLY A 302 0.60 15.45 -9.95
N GLY A 303 0.55 14.54 -10.92
CA GLY A 303 -0.67 13.79 -11.28
C GLY A 303 -0.98 12.61 -10.35
N GLY A 304 -0.69 12.74 -9.05
CA GLY A 304 -0.84 11.64 -8.07
C GLY A 304 -2.28 11.19 -7.87
N LEU A 305 -2.49 10.01 -7.27
CA LEU A 305 -3.85 9.45 -7.07
C LEU A 305 -4.76 10.34 -6.18
N ARG A 306 -4.18 11.19 -5.33
CA ARG A 306 -4.90 12.09 -4.41
C ARG A 306 -5.12 13.48 -4.99
N GLY A 307 -4.07 14.11 -5.51
CA GLY A 307 -4.12 15.45 -6.09
C GLY A 307 -4.72 15.48 -7.48
N GLY A 308 -4.34 14.54 -8.36
CA GLY A 308 -4.71 14.55 -9.77
C GLY A 308 -6.21 14.59 -10.03
N GLY A 309 -6.71 15.73 -10.50
CA GLY A 309 -8.12 15.96 -10.81
C GLY A 309 -9.03 16.10 -9.59
N ASN A 310 -8.46 16.26 -8.38
CA ASN A 310 -9.22 16.45 -7.16
C ASN A 310 -9.56 17.94 -6.94
N VAL A 311 -10.53 18.42 -7.71
CA VAL A 311 -11.01 19.81 -7.68
C VAL A 311 -11.41 20.32 -6.30
N LYS A 312 -11.84 19.41 -5.40
CA LYS A 312 -12.21 19.75 -4.02
C LYS A 312 -10.97 20.07 -3.19
N LEU A 313 -9.87 19.34 -3.39
CA LEU A 313 -8.58 19.63 -2.76
C LEU A 313 -7.95 20.89 -3.33
N GLU A 314 -7.99 21.08 -4.65
CA GLU A 314 -7.52 22.31 -5.31
C GLU A 314 -8.21 23.55 -4.74
N SER A 315 -9.55 23.52 -4.63
CA SER A 315 -10.34 24.62 -4.06
C SER A 315 -9.99 24.90 -2.59
N PHE A 316 -9.70 23.84 -1.82
CA PHE A 316 -9.30 23.97 -0.42
C PHE A 316 -7.92 24.62 -0.28
N VAL A 317 -6.97 24.27 -1.15
CA VAL A 317 -5.65 24.90 -1.19
C VAL A 317 -5.76 26.37 -1.62
N GLU A 318 -6.57 26.68 -2.63
CA GLU A 318 -6.84 28.06 -3.06
C GLU A 318 -7.38 28.91 -1.91
N GLU A 319 -8.35 28.42 -1.14
CA GLU A 319 -8.91 29.15 0.00
C GLU A 319 -7.85 29.49 1.05
N ILE A 320 -6.92 28.56 1.34
CA ILE A 320 -5.84 28.78 2.30
C ILE A 320 -4.84 29.83 1.78
N LEU A 321 -4.46 29.76 0.49
CA LEU A 321 -3.44 30.62 -0.11
C LEU A 321 -3.96 32.02 -0.47
N THR A 322 -5.26 32.18 -0.71
CA THR A 322 -5.89 33.47 -1.04
C THR A 322 -6.44 34.22 0.17
N GLY A 323 -6.18 33.71 1.38
CA GLY A 323 -6.60 34.34 2.64
C GLY A 323 -6.18 35.82 2.73
N PRO A 324 -7.04 36.70 3.29
CA PRO A 324 -6.82 38.14 3.23
C PRO A 324 -5.58 38.59 4.00
N GLY A 325 -4.76 39.44 3.38
CA GLY A 325 -3.77 40.27 4.07
C GLY A 325 -2.30 39.86 3.93
N ASP A 326 -1.96 38.86 3.10
CA ASP A 326 -0.56 38.48 2.83
C ASP A 326 -0.20 38.59 1.33
N PRO A 327 0.48 39.68 0.91
CA PRO A 327 0.93 39.85 -0.47
C PRO A 327 1.85 38.74 -0.98
N GLN A 328 2.63 38.09 -0.11
CA GLN A 328 3.55 37.02 -0.50
C GLN A 328 2.80 35.74 -0.83
N LEU A 329 1.70 35.45 -0.10
CA LEU A 329 0.84 34.32 -0.43
C LEU A 329 0.08 34.54 -1.74
N ALA A 330 -0.37 35.78 -2.01
CA ALA A 330 -1.01 36.10 -3.28
C ALA A 330 -0.05 35.92 -4.47
N GLU A 331 1.22 36.31 -4.32
CA GLU A 331 2.24 36.09 -5.36
C GLU A 331 2.54 34.60 -5.54
N LEU A 332 2.69 33.85 -4.44
CA LEU A 332 2.90 32.40 -4.50
C LEU A 332 1.72 31.68 -5.17
N PHE A 333 0.49 32.07 -4.83
CA PHE A 333 -0.72 31.51 -5.43
C PHE A 333 -0.76 31.75 -6.94
N ALA A 334 -0.39 32.95 -7.41
CA ALA A 334 -0.32 33.23 -8.84
C ALA A 334 0.67 32.31 -9.58
N GLN A 335 1.85 32.06 -9.00
CA GLN A 335 2.84 31.13 -9.57
C GLN A 335 2.35 29.67 -9.55
N TYR A 336 1.70 29.28 -8.46
CA TYR A 336 1.06 27.97 -8.31
C TYR A 336 -0.02 27.75 -9.38
N ASP A 337 -0.98 28.69 -9.51
CA ASP A 337 -2.11 28.62 -10.44
C ASP A 337 -1.64 28.57 -11.91
N GLU A 338 -0.63 29.39 -12.26
CA GLU A 338 0.00 29.35 -13.58
C GLU A 338 0.60 27.96 -13.88
N LYS A 339 1.38 27.40 -12.96
CA LYS A 339 2.03 26.09 -13.16
C LYS A 339 1.08 24.90 -13.18
N SER A 340 0.05 24.92 -12.34
CA SER A 340 -1.00 23.89 -12.34
C SER A 340 -1.71 23.84 -13.70
N ARG A 341 -2.09 25.00 -14.26
CA ARG A 341 -2.74 25.06 -15.59
C ARG A 341 -1.85 24.56 -16.72
N GLU A 342 -0.57 24.95 -16.73
CA GLU A 342 0.38 24.46 -17.74
C GLU A 342 0.49 22.92 -17.72
N THR A 343 0.47 22.32 -16.52
CA THR A 343 0.60 20.87 -16.35
C THR A 343 -0.65 20.13 -16.85
N GLN A 344 -1.85 20.66 -16.54
CA GLN A 344 -3.13 20.10 -16.99
C GLN A 344 -3.29 20.14 -18.52
N GLU A 345 -2.79 21.18 -19.19
CA GLU A 345 -2.81 21.25 -20.66
C GLU A 345 -1.93 20.18 -21.33
N VAL A 346 -0.78 19.83 -20.74
CA VAL A 346 0.13 18.80 -21.27
C VAL A 346 -0.45 17.39 -21.17
N ASP A 347 -1.15 17.08 -20.07
CA ASP A 347 -1.76 15.76 -19.85
C ASP A 347 -3.00 15.52 -20.76
N SER A 348 -3.61 16.60 -21.27
CA SER A 348 -4.72 16.56 -22.23
C SER A 348 -4.31 16.27 -23.69
N SER A 349 -3.01 16.06 -23.96
CA SER A 349 -2.49 15.74 -25.29
C SER A 349 -3.01 14.38 -25.80
N PRO A 350 -3.31 14.22 -27.11
CA PRO A 350 -3.84 12.98 -27.70
C PRO A 350 -3.01 11.71 -27.41
N ALA A 351 -1.73 11.86 -27.05
CA ALA A 351 -0.84 10.76 -26.71
C ALA A 351 -1.17 10.10 -25.34
N ASN A 352 -1.69 10.84 -24.37
CA ASN A 352 -2.06 10.32 -23.04
C ASN A 352 -3.51 9.80 -22.98
N THR A 353 -4.38 10.25 -23.90
CA THR A 353 -5.77 9.77 -24.01
C THR A 353 -5.87 8.29 -24.39
N LEU A 354 -4.83 7.71 -24.99
CA LEU A 354 -4.77 6.29 -25.36
C LEU A 354 -4.61 5.35 -24.15
N LEU A 355 -4.13 5.85 -23.01
CA LEU A 355 -4.02 5.05 -21.77
C LEU A 355 -5.34 5.01 -20.97
N THR A 356 -6.18 6.04 -21.09
CA THR A 356 -7.48 6.15 -20.39
C THR A 356 -8.65 5.52 -21.14
N SER A 357 -8.46 5.15 -22.42
CA SER A 357 -9.55 4.69 -23.30
C SER A 357 -9.62 3.17 -23.50
N ALA A 358 -8.86 2.38 -22.73
CA ALA A 358 -9.06 0.92 -22.72
C ALA A 358 -10.34 0.59 -21.92
N GLU A 359 -11.50 0.92 -22.47
CA GLU A 359 -12.77 0.31 -22.09
C GLU A 359 -12.62 -1.20 -22.25
N ILE A 360 -12.64 -1.92 -21.14
CA ILE A 360 -12.77 -3.37 -21.15
C ILE A 360 -14.22 -3.64 -21.57
N GLU A 361 -14.45 -3.81 -22.88
CA GLU A 361 -15.69 -4.40 -23.37
C GLU A 361 -15.87 -5.78 -22.73
N ALA A 362 -16.95 -5.92 -21.97
CA ALA A 362 -17.35 -7.20 -21.40
C ALA A 362 -17.72 -8.17 -22.53
N VAL A 363 -16.94 -9.23 -22.69
CA VAL A 363 -17.31 -10.36 -23.56
C VAL A 363 -18.53 -11.05 -22.94
N PRO A 364 -19.66 -11.21 -23.65
CA PRO A 364 -20.83 -11.93 -23.13
C PRO A 364 -20.54 -13.42 -22.99
N ASP A 365 -21.10 -14.03 -21.95
CA ASP A 365 -21.13 -15.49 -21.73
C ASP A 365 -21.68 -16.21 -22.96
N SER A 366 -20.86 -17.04 -23.60
CA SER A 366 -21.35 -18.11 -24.47
C SER A 366 -20.46 -19.35 -24.34
N ASP A 367 -21.10 -20.43 -23.91
CA ASP A 367 -20.71 -21.83 -23.85
C ASP A 367 -19.33 -22.23 -24.39
N MET A 368 -18.55 -22.86 -23.51
CA MET A 368 -17.44 -23.73 -23.88
C MET A 368 -17.92 -24.86 -24.80
N GLN A 369 -17.63 -24.78 -26.11
CA GLN A 369 -17.45 -25.96 -26.95
C GLN A 369 -16.56 -25.73 -28.18
N THR A 370 -15.47 -26.51 -28.20
CA THR A 370 -14.68 -27.02 -29.34
C THR A 370 -13.70 -26.12 -30.12
N ASN A 371 -12.49 -26.69 -30.29
CA ASN A 371 -11.33 -26.21 -31.04
C ASN A 371 -11.58 -26.11 -32.55
N GLU A 372 -11.31 -24.94 -33.16
CA GLU A 372 -10.70 -24.80 -34.51
C GLU A 372 -9.96 -23.45 -34.62
N PRO A 373 -8.89 -23.33 -35.44
CA PRO A 373 -8.09 -22.11 -35.53
C PRO A 373 -8.73 -21.08 -36.48
N ILE A 374 -8.86 -19.82 -36.02
CA ILE A 374 -9.42 -18.72 -36.81
C ILE A 374 -8.29 -18.02 -37.59
N GLU A 375 -8.36 -18.06 -38.92
CA GLU A 375 -7.57 -17.22 -39.84
C GLU A 375 -8.02 -15.74 -39.74
N GLN A 376 -7.08 -14.83 -39.53
CA GLN A 376 -7.32 -13.39 -39.56
C GLN A 376 -7.33 -12.87 -41.01
N LYS A 377 -8.44 -12.27 -41.43
CA LYS A 377 -8.51 -11.41 -42.62
C LYS A 377 -8.08 -10.00 -42.26
N GLU A 378 -6.99 -9.53 -42.87
CA GLU A 378 -6.58 -8.13 -42.87
C GLU A 378 -7.62 -7.28 -43.59
N ASN A 379 -8.07 -6.20 -42.96
CA ASN A 379 -8.74 -5.10 -43.64
C ASN A 379 -8.00 -3.81 -43.30
N SER A 380 -7.23 -3.35 -44.29
CA SER A 380 -6.59 -2.05 -44.36
C SER A 380 -7.62 -0.92 -44.34
N THR A 381 -7.41 0.15 -43.56
CA THR A 381 -7.19 1.53 -44.02
C THR A 381 -7.26 2.48 -42.81
N SER A 382 -6.11 2.97 -42.33
CA SER A 382 -6.02 4.32 -41.73
C SER A 382 -4.58 4.82 -41.88
N GLU A 383 -4.41 5.93 -42.58
CA GLU A 383 -3.13 6.63 -42.71
C GLU A 383 -2.84 7.36 -41.41
N GLN A 384 -1.94 6.80 -40.58
CA GLN A 384 -1.30 7.54 -39.49
C GLN A 384 -0.10 8.30 -40.04
N THR A 385 -0.10 9.62 -39.84
CA THR A 385 1.08 10.45 -40.06
C THR A 385 2.13 10.06 -39.01
N ALA A 386 3.17 9.37 -39.44
CA ALA A 386 4.22 8.86 -38.57
C ALA A 386 4.95 10.01 -37.85
N SER A 387 4.80 10.06 -36.52
CA SER A 387 5.77 10.75 -35.67
C SER A 387 7.13 10.06 -35.86
N GLN A 388 8.16 10.81 -36.24
CA GLN A 388 9.51 10.29 -36.36
C GLN A 388 10.01 9.88 -34.97
N THR A 389 9.82 8.61 -34.65
CA THR A 389 10.49 7.95 -33.54
C THR A 389 11.81 7.39 -34.07
N GLU A 390 12.93 7.81 -33.48
CA GLU A 390 14.21 7.15 -33.72
C GLU A 390 14.12 5.71 -33.21
N MET A 391 14.35 4.77 -34.11
CA MET A 391 14.54 3.36 -33.76
C MET A 391 15.81 3.24 -32.94
N VAL A 392 15.69 3.03 -31.63
CA VAL A 392 16.82 2.64 -30.81
C VAL A 392 17.06 1.15 -31.04
N GLU A 393 18.18 0.83 -31.69
CA GLU A 393 18.60 -0.56 -31.92
C GLU A 393 18.85 -1.23 -30.57
N GLY A 394 18.00 -2.20 -30.21
CA GLY A 394 18.14 -2.97 -28.99
C GLY A 394 19.47 -3.72 -28.98
N ARG A 395 20.25 -3.59 -27.91
CA ARG A 395 21.50 -4.35 -27.78
C ARG A 395 21.17 -5.82 -27.57
N GLU A 396 21.76 -6.67 -28.40
CA GLU A 396 21.70 -8.12 -28.25
C GLU A 396 22.32 -8.54 -26.91
N LEU A 397 21.58 -9.32 -26.11
CA LEU A 397 22.08 -9.85 -24.85
C LEU A 397 23.12 -10.93 -25.15
N VAL A 398 24.39 -10.56 -25.08
CA VAL A 398 25.50 -11.52 -25.18
C VAL A 398 25.54 -12.33 -23.88
N PRO A 399 25.58 -13.68 -23.93
CA PRO A 399 25.78 -14.51 -22.76
C PRO A 399 27.03 -14.07 -22.00
N GLN A 400 26.89 -13.81 -20.70
CA GLN A 400 27.99 -13.37 -19.87
C GLN A 400 29.00 -14.53 -19.72
N ASP A 401 30.21 -14.35 -20.24
CA ASP A 401 31.25 -15.38 -20.19
C ASP A 401 31.80 -15.51 -18.76
N ASN A 402 31.21 -16.44 -18.01
CA ASN A 402 31.46 -16.67 -16.59
C ASN A 402 32.92 -17.06 -16.29
N GLU A 403 33.71 -17.51 -17.28
CA GLU A 403 35.11 -17.85 -17.07
C GLU A 403 35.99 -16.60 -16.83
N THR A 404 35.67 -15.48 -17.48
CA THR A 404 36.50 -14.27 -17.38
C THR A 404 36.30 -13.59 -16.02
N LYS A 405 35.06 -13.55 -15.54
CA LYS A 405 34.69 -12.99 -14.23
C LYS A 405 35.21 -13.82 -13.07
N ASN A 406 35.23 -15.15 -13.22
CA ASN A 406 35.83 -16.05 -12.22
C ASN A 406 37.35 -15.86 -12.14
N ARG A 407 38.06 -15.66 -13.26
CA ARG A 407 39.50 -15.36 -13.24
C ARG A 407 39.83 -13.99 -12.63
N GLU A 408 38.98 -12.98 -12.85
CA GLU A 408 39.14 -11.67 -12.20
C GLU A 408 38.88 -11.75 -10.70
N ASN A 409 37.84 -12.47 -10.27
CA ASN A 409 37.57 -12.72 -8.86
C ASN A 409 38.69 -13.52 -8.18
N GLU A 410 39.25 -14.54 -8.83
CA GLU A 410 40.39 -15.30 -8.30
C GLU A 410 41.63 -14.41 -8.12
N LYS A 411 41.94 -13.54 -9.09
CA LYS A 411 43.03 -12.55 -8.96
C LYS A 411 42.77 -11.59 -7.80
N GLN A 412 41.56 -11.08 -7.66
CA GLN A 412 41.19 -10.14 -6.61
C GLN A 412 41.28 -10.78 -5.21
N VAL A 413 40.90 -12.06 -5.09
CA VAL A 413 41.07 -12.84 -3.85
C VAL A 413 42.55 -13.09 -3.55
N GLN A 414 43.37 -13.37 -4.58
CA GLN A 414 44.82 -13.55 -4.41
C GLN A 414 45.53 -12.25 -3.96
N GLU A 415 45.11 -11.10 -4.49
CA GLU A 415 45.58 -9.78 -4.05
C GLU A 415 45.17 -9.49 -2.60
N TRP A 416 43.92 -9.79 -2.23
CA TRP A 416 43.45 -9.64 -0.85
C TRP A 416 44.22 -10.53 0.14
N LEU A 417 44.51 -11.78 -0.22
CA LEU A 417 45.28 -12.70 0.60
C LEU A 417 46.73 -12.25 0.78
N SER A 418 47.36 -11.69 -0.27
CA SER A 418 48.73 -11.19 -0.21
C SER A 418 48.85 -9.91 0.61
N VAL A 419 47.89 -8.98 0.50
CA VAL A 419 47.80 -7.80 1.38
C VAL A 419 47.59 -8.20 2.84
N SER A 420 46.70 -9.17 3.10
CA SER A 420 46.42 -9.65 4.45
C SER A 420 47.64 -10.33 5.09
N ALA A 421 48.37 -11.14 4.31
CA ALA A 421 49.62 -11.77 4.75
C ALA A 421 50.71 -10.74 5.07
N LEU A 422 50.81 -9.66 4.30
CA LEU A 422 51.74 -8.57 4.55
C LEU A 422 51.41 -7.83 5.86
N ILE A 423 50.13 -7.56 6.11
CA ILE A 423 49.68 -6.92 7.36
C ILE A 423 50.00 -7.79 8.58
N LEU A 424 49.73 -9.10 8.49
CA LEU A 424 50.08 -10.08 9.53
C LEU A 424 51.59 -10.15 9.79
N PHE A 425 52.39 -10.14 8.72
CA PHE A 425 53.85 -10.14 8.83
C PHE A 425 54.38 -8.87 9.52
N VAL A 426 53.84 -7.69 9.17
CA VAL A 426 54.20 -6.42 9.81
C VAL A 426 53.79 -6.41 11.28
N ALA A 427 52.60 -6.90 11.60
CA ALA A 427 52.15 -7.01 12.99
C ALA A 427 53.06 -7.92 13.82
N LEU A 428 53.46 -9.08 13.29
CA LEU A 428 54.42 -9.98 13.94
C LEU A 428 55.79 -9.33 14.13
N LEU A 429 56.28 -8.57 13.14
CA LEU A 429 57.52 -7.81 13.24
C LEU A 429 57.47 -6.74 14.33
N LEU A 430 56.34 -6.03 14.46
CA LEU A 430 56.14 -5.03 15.51
C LEU A 430 56.09 -5.67 16.90
N VAL A 431 55.46 -6.84 17.05
CA VAL A 431 55.47 -7.60 18.30
C VAL A 431 56.88 -8.08 18.64
N LEU A 432 57.64 -8.58 17.66
CA LEU A 432 59.01 -9.03 17.86
C LEU A 432 59.96 -7.89 18.23
N LEU A 433 59.81 -6.73 17.57
CA LEU A 433 60.54 -5.49 17.89
C LEU A 433 60.17 -4.97 19.28
N GLY A 434 58.89 -5.04 19.67
CA GLY A 434 58.43 -4.73 21.03
C GLY A 434 59.10 -5.63 22.08
N TYR A 435 59.18 -6.93 21.80
CA TYR A 435 59.81 -7.91 22.68
C TYR A 435 61.33 -7.68 22.81
N LEU A 436 62.03 -7.41 21.71
CA LEU A 436 63.45 -7.09 21.70
C LEU A 436 63.79 -5.76 22.39
N ARG A 437 62.86 -4.79 22.36
CA ARG A 437 63.02 -3.49 23.05
C ARG A 437 62.78 -3.62 24.55
N HIS A 438 61.91 -4.54 24.99
CA HIS A 438 61.71 -4.87 26.42
C HIS A 438 62.84 -5.72 27.00
N GLY A 439 63.43 -6.63 26.22
CA GLY A 439 64.57 -7.46 26.67
C GLY A 439 65.87 -6.69 26.93
N LYS A 440 66.03 -5.47 26.40
CA LYS A 440 67.23 -4.64 26.60
C LYS A 440 67.19 -3.73 27.84
N ASN A 441 66.04 -3.58 28.50
CA ASN A 441 65.91 -2.72 29.68
C ASN A 441 66.09 -3.45 31.03
N HIS A 442 66.45 -4.74 31.03
CA HIS A 442 66.74 -5.52 32.24
C HIS A 442 68.20 -5.98 32.38
N SER A 443 69.14 -5.30 31.72
CA SER A 443 70.57 -5.48 31.98
C SER A 443 71.28 -4.12 32.05
N LYS A 444 71.07 -3.41 33.17
CA LYS A 444 72.09 -2.60 33.86
C LYS A 444 71.57 -2.13 35.21
#